data_AF-A0A965FWX4-F1
#
_entry.id   AF-A0A965FWX4-F1
#
_cell.length_a   1.000
_cell.length_b   1.000
_cell.length_c   1.000
_cell.angle_alpha   90.00
_cell.angle_beta   90.00
_cell.angle_gamma   90.00
#
_symmetry.space_group_name_H-M   'P 1'
#
loop_
_entity.id
_entity.type
_entity.pdbx_description
1 polymer ?
#
loop_
_entity_poly.entity_id
_entity_poly.type
_entity_poly.pdbx_seq_one_letter_code
_entity_poly.pdbx_strand_id
1 'polypeptide(L)'
;MSFNPHAMDHFKQHAPDVSRGLTTCGFAANDWPEVAQGRCAELADIPDFERLDASFISHDVNDLENVAVMRIQDLGYPILCWTVKSADQEKQARKICDNVTFEGYLA
;
A
#
# COMPACT_ATOMS: atom_id res chain seq x y z
N MET A 1 -1.62 9.66 -1.65
CA MET A 1 -1.54 8.24 -1.99
C MET A 1 -2.74 7.83 -2.82
N SER A 2 -2.64 6.78 -3.63
CA SER A 2 -3.75 6.26 -4.45
C SER A 2 -3.51 4.79 -4.81
N PHE A 3 -4.59 4.04 -5.06
CA PHE A 3 -4.52 2.73 -5.75
C PHE A 3 -4.08 2.84 -7.20
N ASN A 4 -4.27 4.01 -7.83
CA ASN A 4 -3.90 4.23 -9.21
C ASN A 4 -2.48 4.81 -9.30
N PRO A 5 -1.47 4.05 -9.75
CA PRO A 5 -0.10 4.54 -9.88
C PRO A 5 0.03 5.68 -10.89
N HIS A 6 -0.85 5.77 -11.90
CA HIS A 6 -0.85 6.89 -12.84
C HIS A 6 -1.21 8.23 -12.18
N ALA A 7 -2.04 8.21 -11.14
CA ALA A 7 -2.31 9.41 -10.37
C ALA A 7 -1.02 9.89 -9.67
N MET A 8 -0.26 8.97 -9.08
CA MET A 8 1.01 9.32 -8.41
C MET A 8 2.11 9.73 -9.39
N ASP A 9 2.11 9.17 -10.61
CA ASP A 9 2.98 9.61 -11.70
C ASP A 9 2.73 11.08 -12.07
N HIS A 10 1.47 11.50 -12.11
CA HIS A 10 1.12 12.90 -12.36
C HIS A 10 1.69 13.85 -11.28
N PHE A 11 1.62 13.46 -10.00
CA PHE A 11 2.25 14.21 -8.92
C PHE A 11 3.78 14.21 -9.02
N LYS A 12 4.41 13.09 -9.40
CA LYS A 12 5.87 13.04 -9.62
C LYS A 12 6.30 14.06 -10.68
N GLN A 13 5.53 14.20 -11.76
CA GLN A 13 5.85 15.11 -12.86
C GLN A 13 5.60 16.58 -12.53
N HIS A 14 4.52 16.90 -11.80
CA HIS A 14 4.05 18.29 -11.65
C HIS A 14 4.24 18.87 -10.24
N ALA A 15 4.49 18.02 -9.24
CA ALA A 15 4.71 18.40 -7.84
C ALA A 15 5.79 17.49 -7.21
N PRO A 16 7.03 17.48 -7.74
CA PRO A 16 8.06 16.53 -7.33
C PRO A 16 8.43 16.63 -5.84
N ASP A 17 8.30 17.83 -5.24
CA ASP A 17 8.62 18.10 -3.84
C ASP A 17 7.54 17.60 -2.86
N VAL A 18 6.38 17.18 -3.36
CA VAL A 18 5.30 16.63 -2.52
C VAL A 18 5.49 15.13 -2.37
N SER A 19 5.55 14.63 -1.14
CA SER A 19 5.62 13.19 -0.87
C SER A 19 4.45 12.43 -1.49
N ARG A 20 4.76 11.27 -2.10
CA ARG A 20 3.78 10.39 -2.76
C ARG A 20 3.84 9.02 -2.12
N GLY A 21 2.71 8.32 -2.08
CA GLY A 21 2.64 6.96 -1.59
C GLY A 21 1.65 6.14 -2.41
N LEU A 22 1.76 4.82 -2.34
CA LEU A 22 0.86 3.91 -3.04
C LEU A 22 -0.13 3.29 -2.05
N THR A 23 -1.41 3.29 -2.39
CA THR A 23 -2.40 2.47 -1.69
C THR A 23 -2.43 1.11 -2.39
N THR A 24 -2.21 0.02 -1.66
CA THR A 24 -1.96 -1.30 -2.24
C THR A 24 -2.68 -2.40 -1.46
N CYS A 25 -2.90 -3.54 -2.10
CA CYS A 25 -3.44 -4.77 -1.50
C CYS A 25 -3.02 -5.96 -2.39
N GLY A 26 -3.51 -7.17 -2.09
CA GLY A 26 -3.29 -8.33 -2.94
C GLY A 26 -4.02 -8.31 -4.30
N PHE A 27 -4.85 -7.29 -4.56
CA PHE A 27 -5.62 -7.11 -5.79
C PHE A 27 -6.32 -8.38 -6.30
N ALA A 28 -6.99 -9.13 -5.41
CA ALA A 28 -7.70 -10.34 -5.84
C ALA A 28 -8.75 -10.00 -6.92
N ALA A 29 -8.78 -10.78 -8.01
CA ALA A 29 -9.60 -10.47 -9.18
C ALA A 29 -11.11 -10.35 -8.86
N ASN A 30 -11.59 -11.05 -7.83
CA ASN A 30 -12.99 -10.97 -7.39
C ASN A 30 -13.34 -9.63 -6.72
N ASP A 31 -12.35 -8.97 -6.12
CA ASP A 31 -12.52 -7.65 -5.49
C ASP A 31 -12.37 -6.51 -6.50
N TRP A 32 -11.74 -6.80 -7.66
CA TRP A 32 -11.44 -5.84 -8.74
C TRP A 32 -11.98 -6.33 -10.10
N PRO A 33 -13.29 -6.60 -10.24
CA PRO A 33 -13.85 -7.25 -11.44
C PRO A 33 -13.72 -6.41 -12.72
N GLU A 34 -13.56 -5.09 -12.59
CA GLU A 34 -13.40 -4.16 -13.71
C GLU A 34 -11.93 -4.00 -14.15
N VAL A 35 -10.99 -4.55 -13.40
CA VAL A 35 -9.56 -4.49 -13.70
C VAL A 35 -9.14 -5.83 -14.30
N ALA A 36 -8.43 -5.79 -15.42
CA ALA A 36 -7.94 -7.00 -16.06
C ALA A 36 -7.08 -7.81 -15.09
N GLN A 37 -7.30 -9.13 -15.02
CA GLN A 37 -6.60 -10.02 -14.07
C GLN A 37 -5.07 -9.89 -14.14
N GLY A 38 -4.51 -9.74 -15.35
CA GLY A 38 -3.07 -9.52 -15.53
C GLY A 38 -2.59 -8.23 -14.88
N ARG A 39 -3.39 -7.16 -14.92
CA ARG A 39 -3.09 -5.89 -14.26
C ARG A 39 -3.22 -6.00 -12.74
N CYS A 40 -4.20 -6.75 -12.23
CA CYS A 40 -4.31 -7.03 -10.80
C CYS A 40 -3.08 -7.76 -10.27
N ALA A 41 -2.65 -8.82 -10.97
CA ALA A 41 -1.44 -9.57 -10.61
C ALA A 41 -0.19 -8.67 -10.63
N GLU A 42 -0.04 -7.86 -11.67
CA GLU A 42 1.05 -6.88 -11.76
C GLU A 42 1.02 -5.88 -10.59
N LEU A 43 -0.15 -5.32 -10.24
CA LEU A 43 -0.28 -4.34 -9.16
C LEU A 43 0.05 -4.94 -7.78
N ALA A 44 -0.24 -6.23 -7.56
CA ALA A 44 0.05 -6.93 -6.30
C ALA A 44 1.55 -7.03 -6.02
N ASP A 45 2.39 -7.03 -7.06
CA ASP A 45 3.86 -7.02 -6.93
C ASP A 45 4.44 -5.62 -6.61
N ILE A 46 3.58 -4.59 -6.61
CA ILE A 46 3.91 -3.18 -6.37
C ILE A 46 5.11 -2.71 -7.22
N PRO A 47 5.10 -2.92 -8.56
CA PRO A 47 6.25 -2.60 -9.42
C PRO A 47 6.49 -1.10 -9.55
N ASP A 48 5.46 -0.30 -9.32
CA ASP A 48 5.50 1.15 -9.49
C ASP A 48 6.19 1.89 -8.32
N PHE A 49 6.54 1.20 -7.22
CA PHE A 49 7.11 1.85 -6.03
C PHE A 49 8.39 2.64 -6.36
N GLU A 50 9.39 1.97 -6.95
CA GLU A 50 10.67 2.59 -7.33
C GLU A 50 10.49 3.56 -8.49
N ARG A 51 9.72 3.17 -9.52
CA ARG A 51 9.51 3.99 -10.72
C ARG A 51 8.90 5.36 -10.39
N LEU A 52 8.09 5.45 -9.34
CA LEU A 52 7.39 6.66 -8.93
C LEU A 52 8.11 7.48 -7.86
N ASP A 53 9.30 7.06 -7.42
CA ASP A 53 9.97 7.59 -6.24
C ASP A 53 8.98 7.70 -5.06
N ALA A 54 8.22 6.61 -4.84
CA ALA A 54 7.24 6.57 -3.77
C ALA A 54 7.96 6.61 -2.42
N SER A 55 7.41 7.39 -1.49
CA SER A 55 8.00 7.58 -0.17
C SER A 55 7.51 6.54 0.85
N PHE A 56 6.38 5.87 0.59
CA PHE A 56 5.77 4.86 1.46
C PHE A 56 4.68 4.08 0.72
N ILE A 57 4.23 2.96 1.30
CA ILE A 57 2.97 2.30 0.92
C ILE A 57 1.95 2.36 2.05
N SER A 58 0.67 2.29 1.70
CA SER A 58 -0.43 2.01 2.62
C SER A 58 -1.12 0.73 2.14
N HIS A 59 -0.88 -0.39 2.84
CA HIS A 59 -1.24 -1.73 2.40
C HIS A 59 -2.43 -2.32 3.17
N ASP A 60 -3.15 -3.26 2.57
CA ASP A 60 -4.21 -4.01 3.26
C ASP A 60 -3.65 -4.74 4.49
N VAL A 61 -4.26 -4.51 5.65
CA VAL A 61 -3.91 -5.10 6.94
C VAL A 61 -3.95 -6.63 6.89
N ASN A 62 -4.76 -7.22 6.01
CA ASN A 62 -4.89 -8.67 5.88
C ASN A 62 -3.82 -9.30 4.96
N ASP A 63 -2.96 -8.50 4.35
CA ASP A 63 -1.94 -8.96 3.39
C ASP A 63 -0.53 -8.38 3.70
N LEU A 64 -0.26 -8.03 4.97
CA LEU A 64 1.01 -7.40 5.35
C LEU A 64 2.25 -8.29 5.20
N GLU A 65 2.08 -9.61 5.17
CA GLU A 65 3.17 -10.57 4.94
C GLU A 65 3.47 -10.79 3.45
N ASN A 66 2.82 -10.04 2.56
CA ASN A 66 3.07 -10.10 1.12
C ASN A 66 4.55 -9.81 0.82
N VAL A 67 5.15 -10.62 -0.06
CA VAL A 67 6.57 -10.54 -0.43
C VAL A 67 6.93 -9.15 -0.96
N ALA A 68 6.03 -8.48 -1.69
CA ALA A 68 6.25 -7.12 -2.17
C ALA A 68 6.33 -6.10 -1.02
N VAL A 69 5.53 -6.28 0.03
CA VAL A 69 5.56 -5.43 1.24
C VAL A 69 6.87 -5.64 1.99
N MET A 70 7.28 -6.89 2.21
CA MET A 70 8.55 -7.24 2.86
C MET A 70 9.75 -6.67 2.09
N ARG A 71 9.75 -6.78 0.75
CA ARG A 71 10.79 -6.17 -0.09
C ARG A 71 10.90 -4.67 0.14
N ILE A 72 9.79 -3.94 0.21
CA ILE A 72 9.77 -2.49 0.42
C ILE A 72 10.23 -2.15 1.85
N GLN A 73 9.85 -2.96 2.84
CA GLN A 73 10.29 -2.81 4.23
C GLN A 73 11.81 -3.03 4.36
N ASP A 74 12.35 -4.07 3.71
CA ASP A 74 13.79 -4.38 3.71
C ASP A 74 14.64 -3.27 3.06
N LEU A 75 14.06 -2.51 2.13
CA LEU A 75 14.66 -1.31 1.56
C LEU A 75 14.61 -0.09 2.50
N GLY A 76 13.99 -0.22 3.68
CA GLY A 76 13.92 0.81 4.71
C GLY A 76 12.81 1.84 4.50
N TYR A 77 11.83 1.56 3.66
CA TYR A 77 10.71 2.48 3.43
C TYR A 77 9.56 2.26 4.42
N PRO A 78 8.86 3.34 4.83
CA PRO A 78 7.71 3.22 5.71
C PRO A 78 6.57 2.38 5.12
N ILE A 79 6.04 1.49 5.95
CA ILE A 79 4.87 0.67 5.66
C ILE A 79 3.71 1.20 6.52
N LEU A 80 2.68 1.73 5.89
CA LEU A 80 1.41 2.05 6.53
C LEU A 80 0.41 0.94 6.21
N CYS A 81 -0.67 0.82 6.99
CA CYS A 81 -1.74 -0.12 6.64
C CYS A 81 -3.17 0.41 6.84
N TRP A 82 -4.12 -0.27 6.22
CA TRP A 82 -5.56 0.00 6.29
C TRP A 82 -6.33 -1.31 6.09
N THR A 83 -7.58 -1.48 6.53
CA THR A 83 -8.29 -0.69 7.54
C THR A 83 -8.28 -1.49 8.82
N VAL A 84 -7.64 -0.97 9.86
CA VAL A 84 -7.59 -1.61 11.16
C VAL A 84 -8.89 -1.34 11.91
N LYS A 85 -9.49 -2.36 12.53
CA LYS A 85 -10.82 -2.28 13.17
C LYS A 85 -10.82 -2.66 14.65
N SER A 86 -9.67 -3.04 15.21
CA SER A 86 -9.55 -3.37 16.63
C SER A 86 -8.11 -3.20 17.14
N ALA A 87 -7.97 -3.02 18.45
CA ALA A 87 -6.67 -2.95 19.12
C ALA A 87 -5.84 -4.26 18.95
N ASP A 88 -6.50 -5.41 18.90
CA ASP A 88 -5.82 -6.69 18.66
C ASP A 88 -5.26 -6.78 17.24
N GLN A 89 -6.02 -6.31 16.24
CA GLN A 89 -5.55 -6.25 14.86
C GLN A 89 -4.40 -5.25 14.71
N GLU A 90 -4.48 -4.09 15.37
CA GLU A 90 -3.39 -3.11 15.40
C GLU A 90 -2.12 -3.71 15.98
N LYS A 91 -2.23 -4.44 17.11
CA LYS A 91 -1.10 -5.10 17.75
C LYS A 91 -0.41 -6.10 16.81
N GLN A 92 -1.17 -6.79 15.95
CA GLN A 92 -0.58 -7.65 14.92
C GLN A 92 0.04 -6.83 13.79
N ALA A 93 -0.68 -5.83 13.29
CA ALA A 93 -0.23 -4.99 12.18
C ALA A 93 1.09 -4.28 12.51
N ARG A 94 1.23 -3.73 13.71
CA ARG A 94 2.43 -3.03 14.19
C ARG A 94 3.69 -3.88 14.29
N LYS A 95 3.61 -5.20 14.10
CA LYS A 95 4.80 -6.04 13.90
C LYS A 95 5.48 -5.76 12.57
N ILE A 96 4.73 -5.23 11.59
CA ILE A 96 5.16 -4.99 10.22
C ILE A 96 5.03 -3.50 9.85
N CYS A 97 3.88 -2.87 10.13
CA CYS A 97 3.63 -1.49 9.73
C CYS A 97 4.04 -0.46 10.78
N ASP A 98 4.51 0.70 10.32
CA ASP A 98 4.88 1.86 11.12
C ASP A 98 3.67 2.68 11.58
N ASN A 99 2.59 2.68 10.80
CA ASN A 99 1.37 3.42 11.12
C ASN A 99 0.11 2.74 10.58
N VAL A 100 -1.03 3.01 11.22
CA VAL A 100 -2.33 2.40 10.89
C VAL A 100 -3.37 3.45 10.54
N THR A 101 -4.19 3.13 9.54
CA THR A 101 -5.49 3.78 9.31
C THR A 101 -6.55 2.96 10.02
N PHE A 102 -7.22 3.55 11.01
CA PHE A 102 -8.22 2.88 11.82
C PHE A 102 -9.65 3.29 11.43
N GLU A 103 -10.58 2.36 11.63
CA GLU A 103 -12.02 2.60 11.49
C GLU A 103 -12.76 1.92 12.65
N GLY A 104 -13.62 2.67 13.33
CA GLY A 104 -14.55 2.10 14.31
C GLY A 104 -13.96 1.69 15.66
N TYR A 105 -12.70 2.03 15.97
CA TYR A 105 -12.13 1.90 17.30
C TYR A 105 -11.22 3.09 17.66
N LEU A 106 -11.10 3.38 18.96
CA LEU A 106 -10.17 4.40 19.46
C LEU A 106 -8.77 3.79 19.48
N ALA A 107 -7.88 4.31 18.63
CA ALA A 107 -6.46 3.99 18.57
C ALA A 107 -5.64 4.97 19.43
#